data_AF-A0A937VGX3-F1
#
_entry.id   AF-A0A937VGX3-F1
#
_cell.length_a   1.000
_cell.length_b   1.000
_cell.length_c   1.000
_cell.angle_alpha   90.00
_cell.angle_beta   90.00
_cell.angle_gamma   90.00
#
_symmetry.space_group_name_H-M   'P 1'
#
loop_
_entity.id
_entity.type
_entity.pdbx_description
1 polymer ?
#
loop_
_entity_poly.entity_id
_entity_poly.type
_entity_poly.pdbx_seq_one_letter_code
_entity_poly.pdbx_strand_id
1 'polypeptide(L)'
;MLVTVENPMPVAWAHRAMRRCGATKDLTPLQLYRARHSVIYAVKFWIDIVGISDRVHTHLVRHHAGYIPWVLSQRPDRRGQPGPRSMSILCNAEALINLAQKRLCGQAWHETRAAVEQIRAEVAKLDPDLAAVMQPRCIWEGRCRQVKSCGFYQGQKLAGDV
;
A
#
# COMPACT_ATOMS: atom_id res chain seq x y z
N MET A 1 -10.20 -8.37 -12.15
CA MET A 1 -9.05 -7.49 -11.86
C MET A 1 -7.83 -8.36 -11.68
N LEU A 2 -6.76 -8.07 -12.42
CA LEU A 2 -5.46 -8.75 -12.29
C LEU A 2 -4.48 -7.74 -11.70
N VAL A 3 -3.67 -8.18 -10.73
CA VAL A 3 -2.64 -7.36 -10.08
C VAL A 3 -1.30 -8.09 -10.26
N THR A 4 -0.31 -7.38 -10.77
CA THR A 4 1.08 -7.85 -10.82
C THR A 4 1.97 -6.87 -10.08
N VAL A 5 2.95 -7.40 -9.36
CA VAL A 5 3.89 -6.61 -8.57
C VAL A 5 5.31 -7.03 -8.91
N GLU A 6 6.17 -6.06 -9.11
CA GLU A 6 7.61 -6.23 -9.27
C GLU A 6 8.35 -5.38 -8.25
N ASN A 7 9.54 -5.82 -7.85
CA ASN A 7 10.37 -5.13 -6.87
C ASN A 7 11.71 -4.71 -7.50
N PRO A 8 11.74 -3.59 -8.26
CA PRO A 8 12.97 -3.12 -8.90
C PRO A 8 14.03 -2.66 -7.90
N MET A 9 13.64 -2.29 -6.67
CA MET A 9 14.57 -1.88 -5.62
C MET A 9 14.23 -2.60 -4.31
N PRO A 10 14.74 -3.83 -4.09
CA PRO A 10 14.42 -4.61 -2.90
C PRO A 10 15.05 -4.04 -1.63
N VAL A 11 14.70 -4.61 -0.47
CA VAL A 11 15.15 -4.18 0.87
C VAL A 11 16.68 -4.10 1.02
N ALA A 12 17.43 -4.84 0.21
CA ALA A 12 18.89 -4.72 0.15
C ALA A 12 19.38 -3.28 -0.12
N TRP A 13 18.61 -2.47 -0.85
CA TRP A 13 18.90 -1.05 -1.06
C TRP A 13 18.76 -0.20 0.21
N ALA A 14 17.81 -0.53 1.09
CA ALA A 14 17.68 0.12 2.39
C ALA A 14 18.89 -0.19 3.28
N HIS A 15 19.33 -1.46 3.35
CA HIS A 15 20.55 -1.84 4.08
C HIS A 15 21.80 -1.18 3.49
N ARG A 16 21.90 -1.09 2.16
CA ARG A 16 22.99 -0.37 1.49
C ARG A 16 23.03 1.10 1.92
N ALA A 17 21.88 1.78 1.99
CA ALA A 17 21.79 3.15 2.45
C ALA A 17 22.21 3.30 3.92
N MET A 18 21.75 2.39 4.81
CA MET A 18 22.16 2.38 6.21
C MET A 18 23.66 2.25 6.39
N ARG A 19 24.28 1.27 5.72
CA ARG A 19 25.74 1.05 5.78
C ARG A 19 26.51 2.26 5.29
N ARG A 20 26.02 2.94 4.25
CA ARG A 20 26.65 4.18 3.74
C ARG A 20 26.60 5.32 4.75
N CYS A 21 25.55 5.40 5.55
CA CYS A 21 25.37 6.40 6.61
C CYS A 21 26.05 6.04 7.94
N GLY A 22 26.86 4.97 7.98
CA GLY A 22 27.63 4.60 9.16
C GLY A 22 26.87 3.80 10.22
N ALA A 23 25.75 3.16 9.85
CA ALA A 23 25.08 2.24 10.76
C ALA A 23 26.02 1.07 11.14
N THR A 24 26.15 0.81 12.43
CA THR A 24 27.04 -0.24 12.97
C THR A 24 26.41 -1.63 12.99
N LYS A 25 25.09 -1.71 12.85
CA LYS A 25 24.32 -2.95 12.81
C LYS A 25 23.16 -2.83 11.82
N ASP A 26 23.00 -3.85 11.00
CA ASP A 26 21.82 -3.99 10.13
C ASP A 26 20.61 -4.45 10.97
N LEU A 27 19.49 -3.74 10.82
CA LEU A 27 18.20 -4.16 11.35
C LEU A 27 17.60 -5.22 10.42
N THR A 28 16.75 -6.10 10.96
CA THR A 28 15.97 -7.00 10.10
C THR A 28 14.97 -6.21 9.25
N PRO A 29 14.56 -6.69 8.06
CA PRO A 29 13.56 -6.01 7.23
C PRO A 29 12.28 -5.69 8.00
N LEU A 30 11.77 -6.64 8.80
CA LEU A 30 10.60 -6.43 9.64
C LEU A 30 10.80 -5.29 10.65
N GLN A 31 11.96 -5.22 11.31
CA GLN A 31 12.27 -4.13 12.24
C GLN A 31 12.31 -2.78 11.52
N LEU A 32 12.88 -2.72 10.31
CA LEU A 32 12.92 -1.50 9.51
C LEU A 32 11.52 -0.98 9.17
N TYR A 33 10.67 -1.87 8.65
CA TYR A 33 9.30 -1.50 8.29
C TYR A 33 8.46 -1.11 9.50
N ARG A 34 8.58 -1.85 10.62
CA ARG A 34 7.88 -1.51 11.86
C ARG A 34 8.32 -0.17 12.44
N ALA A 35 9.62 0.13 12.40
CA ALA A 35 10.17 1.38 12.91
C ALA A 35 9.93 2.57 11.98
N ARG A 36 9.41 2.35 10.76
CA ARG A 36 9.20 3.41 9.74
C ARG A 36 10.49 4.19 9.49
N HIS A 37 11.62 3.49 9.51
CA HIS A 37 12.92 4.12 9.37
C HIS A 37 13.04 4.69 7.95
N SER A 38 13.53 5.92 7.81
CA SER A 38 13.61 6.64 6.53
C SER A 38 14.28 5.86 5.38
N VAL A 39 15.14 4.89 5.64
CA VAL A 39 15.79 4.09 4.60
C VAL A 39 14.81 3.26 3.77
N ILE A 40 13.60 2.99 4.28
CA ILE A 40 12.57 2.24 3.55
C ILE A 40 11.99 3.03 2.37
N TYR A 41 12.22 4.36 2.29
CA TYR A 41 11.90 5.15 1.09
C TYR A 41 12.69 4.69 -0.14
N ALA A 42 13.83 4.03 0.04
CA ALA A 42 14.65 3.49 -1.04
C ALA A 42 14.09 2.18 -1.63
N VAL A 43 13.23 1.47 -0.90
CA VAL A 43 12.60 0.23 -1.37
C VAL A 43 11.42 0.60 -2.28
N LYS A 44 11.42 0.12 -3.53
CA LYS A 44 10.43 0.51 -4.54
C LYS A 44 9.77 -0.69 -5.20
N PHE A 45 8.48 -0.54 -5.48
CA PHE A 45 7.63 -1.52 -6.13
C PHE A 45 6.99 -0.90 -7.37
N TRP A 46 6.94 -1.68 -8.44
CA TRP A 46 6.13 -1.42 -9.61
C TRP A 46 4.89 -2.30 -9.53
N ILE A 47 3.70 -1.72 -9.66
CA ILE A 47 2.42 -2.43 -9.53
C ILE A 47 1.57 -2.12 -10.74
N ASP A 48 1.19 -3.14 -11.49
CA ASP A 48 0.22 -3.01 -12.55
C ASP A 48 -1.11 -3.63 -12.13
N ILE A 49 -2.20 -2.90 -12.42
CA ILE A 49 -3.56 -3.31 -12.11
C ILE A 49 -4.37 -3.22 -13.40
N VAL A 50 -4.92 -4.35 -13.83
CA VAL A 50 -5.71 -4.47 -15.06
C VAL A 50 -7.18 -4.71 -14.74
N GLY A 51 -8.05 -3.92 -15.38
CA GLY A 51 -9.50 -4.09 -15.27
C GLY A 51 -10.04 -3.72 -13.89
N ILE A 52 -9.62 -2.56 -13.36
CA ILE A 52 -10.14 -1.99 -12.12
C ILE A 52 -11.36 -1.10 -12.39
N SER A 53 -12.33 -1.10 -11.46
CA SER A 53 -13.49 -0.22 -11.56
C SER A 53 -13.10 1.25 -11.31
N ASP A 54 -13.86 2.18 -11.89
CA ASP A 54 -13.61 3.62 -11.73
C ASP A 54 -13.67 4.10 -10.27
N ARG A 55 -14.55 3.47 -9.49
CA ARG A 55 -14.71 3.76 -8.05
C ARG A 55 -13.43 3.40 -7.29
N VAL A 56 -12.86 2.23 -7.54
CA VAL A 56 -11.62 1.81 -6.87
C VAL A 56 -10.44 2.62 -7.39
N HIS A 57 -10.36 2.85 -8.70
CA HIS A 57 -9.34 3.69 -9.32
C HIS A 57 -9.23 5.07 -8.66
N THR A 58 -10.35 5.79 -8.52
CA THR A 58 -10.37 7.12 -7.88
C THR A 58 -9.93 7.08 -6.40
N HIS A 59 -10.08 5.95 -5.71
CA HIS A 59 -9.59 5.78 -4.35
C HIS A 59 -8.08 5.56 -4.27
N LEU A 60 -7.48 4.93 -5.27
CA LEU A 60 -6.05 4.62 -5.34
C LEU A 60 -5.21 5.80 -5.82
N VAL A 61 -5.67 6.56 -6.83
CA VAL A 61 -4.91 7.71 -7.37
C VAL A 61 -4.78 8.90 -6.41
N ARG A 62 -5.49 8.89 -5.28
CA ARG A 62 -5.43 9.96 -4.26
C ARG A 62 -4.23 9.84 -3.32
N HIS A 63 -3.48 8.76 -3.38
CA HIS A 63 -2.20 8.65 -2.67
C HIS A 63 -1.11 9.31 -3.51
N HIS A 64 -0.23 10.09 -2.88
CA HIS A 64 0.78 10.89 -3.59
C HIS A 64 2.17 10.81 -2.95
N ALA A 65 2.25 10.71 -1.63
CA ALA A 65 3.52 10.64 -0.92
C ALA A 65 4.24 9.33 -1.22
N GLY A 66 5.28 9.39 -2.06
CA GLY A 66 6.01 8.20 -2.51
C GLY A 66 5.19 7.27 -3.41
N TYR A 67 4.14 7.78 -4.06
CA TYR A 67 3.19 7.01 -4.85
C TYR A 67 2.90 7.76 -6.16
N ILE A 68 3.27 7.16 -7.29
CA ILE A 68 3.15 7.77 -8.62
C ILE A 68 2.27 6.87 -9.49
N PRO A 69 1.01 7.26 -9.73
CA PRO A 69 0.10 6.51 -10.59
C PRO A 69 0.15 7.00 -12.04
N TRP A 70 0.11 6.06 -12.98
CA TRP A 70 -0.17 6.29 -14.40
C TRP A 70 -1.43 5.53 -14.79
N VAL A 71 -2.35 6.21 -15.46
CA VAL A 71 -3.70 5.71 -15.69
C VAL A 71 -3.97 5.64 -17.18
N LEU A 72 -4.56 4.53 -17.63
CA LEU A 72 -5.02 4.41 -19.01
C LEU A 72 -6.10 5.46 -19.30
N SER A 73 -5.84 6.27 -20.32
CA SER A 73 -6.75 7.33 -20.76
C SER A 73 -8.01 6.74 -21.41
N GLN A 74 -9.19 7.24 -21.01
CA GLN A 74 -10.48 6.91 -21.63
C GLN A 74 -10.90 7.93 -22.69
N ARG A 75 -10.02 8.87 -23.04
CA ARG A 75 -10.29 9.89 -24.04
C ARG A 75 -10.53 9.28 -25.43
N PRO A 76 -11.67 9.58 -26.09
CA PRO A 76 -11.97 9.05 -27.42
C PRO A 76 -10.92 9.41 -28.48
N ASP A 77 -10.35 10.61 -28.40
CA ASP A 77 -9.30 11.08 -29.32
C ASP A 77 -7.99 10.29 -29.22
N ARG A 78 -7.80 9.53 -28.13
CA ARG A 78 -6.64 8.64 -27.92
C ARG A 78 -7.00 7.16 -27.99
N ARG A 79 -8.10 6.82 -28.69
CA ARG A 79 -8.68 5.45 -28.75
C ARG A 79 -9.09 4.88 -27.38
N GLY A 80 -9.27 5.75 -26.39
CA GLY A 80 -9.76 5.34 -25.07
C GLY A 80 -11.23 4.96 -25.13
N GLN A 81 -11.62 3.94 -24.38
CA GLN A 81 -13.01 3.49 -24.25
C GLN A 81 -13.50 3.68 -22.81
N PRO A 82 -14.77 4.04 -22.60
CA PRO A 82 -15.38 4.03 -21.28
C PRO A 82 -15.40 2.60 -20.71
N GLY A 83 -15.19 2.45 -19.40
CA GLY A 83 -15.24 1.14 -18.74
C GLY A 83 -14.11 0.93 -17.73
N PRO A 84 -13.84 -0.33 -17.33
CA PRO A 84 -12.75 -0.64 -16.41
C PRO A 84 -11.41 -0.09 -16.92
N ARG A 85 -10.64 0.52 -16.02
CA ARG A 85 -9.34 1.10 -16.34
C ARG A 85 -8.21 0.15 -15.97
N SER A 86 -7.09 0.31 -16.64
CA SER A 86 -5.82 -0.24 -16.19
C SER A 86 -4.94 0.90 -15.68
N MET A 87 -4.11 0.62 -14.69
CA MET A 87 -3.17 1.59 -14.15
C MET A 87 -1.88 0.92 -13.70
N SER A 88 -0.80 1.68 -13.79
CA SER A 88 0.52 1.31 -13.29
C SER A 88 0.90 2.25 -12.16
N ILE A 89 1.61 1.76 -11.16
CA ILE A 89 1.98 2.51 -9.97
C ILE A 89 3.44 2.22 -9.64
N LEU A 90 4.24 3.28 -9.55
CA LEU A 90 5.54 3.20 -8.90
C LEU A 90 5.38 3.74 -7.48
N CYS A 91 5.70 2.92 -6.48
CA CYS A 91 5.57 3.33 -5.09
C CYS A 91 6.72 2.81 -4.23
N ASN A 92 6.99 3.47 -3.11
CA ASN A 92 7.93 2.98 -2.12
C ASN A 92 7.25 2.17 -0.99
N ALA A 93 8.04 1.48 -0.17
CA ALA A 93 7.51 0.67 0.93
C ALA A 93 6.67 1.51 1.92
N GLU A 94 7.11 2.75 2.21
CA GLU A 94 6.37 3.67 3.08
C GLU A 94 4.95 3.97 2.54
N ALA A 95 4.87 4.22 1.22
CA ALA A 95 3.63 4.51 0.52
C ALA A 95 2.67 3.31 0.54
N LEU A 96 3.19 2.09 0.40
CA LEU A 96 2.37 0.86 0.52
C LEU A 96 1.80 0.67 1.92
N ILE A 97 2.60 0.93 2.96
CA ILE A 97 2.10 0.91 4.34
C ILE A 97 1.02 1.99 4.54
N ASN A 98 1.23 3.19 4.02
CA ASN A 98 0.24 4.29 4.09
C ASN A 98 -1.06 3.94 3.34
N LEU A 99 -0.94 3.29 2.18
CA LEU A 99 -2.06 2.79 1.39
C LEU A 99 -2.84 1.76 2.21
N ALA A 100 -2.17 0.75 2.75
CA ALA A 100 -2.75 -0.31 3.56
C ALA A 100 -3.48 0.26 4.79
N GLN A 101 -2.84 1.19 5.50
CA GLN A 101 -3.41 1.85 6.67
C GLN A 101 -4.79 2.48 6.40
N LYS A 102 -4.96 3.10 5.23
CA LYS A 102 -6.21 3.77 4.84
C LYS A 102 -7.21 2.86 4.14
N ARG A 103 -6.75 1.85 3.39
CA ARG A 103 -7.60 1.06 2.48
C ARG A 103 -7.92 -0.34 2.97
N LEU A 104 -7.19 -0.86 3.96
CA LEU A 104 -7.54 -2.12 4.66
C LEU A 104 -8.49 -1.91 5.85
N CYS A 105 -8.82 -0.66 6.18
CA CYS A 105 -9.79 -0.37 7.25
C CYS A 105 -11.18 -0.90 6.86
N GLY A 106 -11.95 -1.38 7.84
CA GLY A 106 -13.33 -1.85 7.64
C GLY A 106 -14.30 -0.78 7.12
N GLN A 107 -13.96 0.51 7.27
CA GLN A 107 -14.72 1.63 6.68
C GLN A 107 -14.37 1.89 5.21
N ALA A 108 -13.26 1.36 4.70
CA ALA A 108 -12.93 1.50 3.28
C ALA A 108 -13.94 0.72 2.44
N TRP A 109 -14.22 1.20 1.23
CA TRP A 109 -15.11 0.51 0.30
C TRP A 109 -14.62 -0.92 0.03
N HIS A 110 -15.54 -1.89 0.06
CA HIS A 110 -15.22 -3.32 0.02
C HIS A 110 -14.39 -3.71 -1.23
N GLU A 111 -14.73 -3.21 -2.42
CA GLU A 111 -13.95 -3.50 -3.64
C GLU A 111 -12.55 -2.90 -3.57
N THR A 112 -12.39 -1.73 -2.94
CA THR A 112 -11.07 -1.11 -2.75
C THR A 112 -10.24 -1.88 -1.75
N ARG A 113 -10.88 -2.40 -0.70
CA ARG A 113 -10.22 -3.26 0.28
C ARG A 113 -9.72 -4.54 -0.37
N ALA A 114 -10.57 -5.22 -1.12
CA ALA A 114 -10.22 -6.43 -1.87
C ALA A 114 -9.06 -6.18 -2.85
N ALA A 115 -9.05 -5.03 -3.53
CA ALA A 115 -7.94 -4.66 -4.42
C ALA A 115 -6.61 -4.48 -3.67
N VAL A 116 -6.62 -3.82 -2.51
CA VAL A 116 -5.41 -3.64 -1.72
C VAL A 116 -4.97 -4.93 -1.01
N GLU A 117 -5.90 -5.83 -0.68
CA GLU A 117 -5.58 -7.19 -0.21
C GLU A 117 -4.88 -8.01 -1.30
N GLN A 118 -5.30 -7.91 -2.56
CA GLN A 118 -4.60 -8.55 -3.67
C GLN A 118 -3.19 -7.96 -3.86
N ILE A 119 -3.05 -6.63 -3.80
CA ILE A 119 -1.72 -5.99 -3.82
C ILE A 119 -0.85 -6.52 -2.68
N ARG A 120 -1.39 -6.60 -1.46
CA ARG A 120 -0.67 -7.14 -0.30
C ARG A 120 -0.25 -8.60 -0.51
N ALA A 121 -1.11 -9.42 -1.11
CA ALA A 121 -0.81 -10.82 -1.39
C ALA A 121 0.32 -10.97 -2.42
N GLU A 122 0.33 -10.16 -3.47
CA GLU A 122 1.44 -10.13 -4.45
C GLU A 122 2.73 -9.59 -3.84
N VAL A 123 2.65 -8.53 -3.02
CA VAL A 123 3.81 -8.02 -2.27
C VAL A 123 4.37 -9.09 -1.32
N ALA A 124 3.52 -9.88 -0.67
CA ALA A 124 3.96 -10.92 0.26
C ALA A 124 4.84 -12.00 -0.41
N LYS A 125 4.68 -12.23 -1.72
CA LYS A 125 5.53 -13.16 -2.48
C LYS A 125 6.96 -12.62 -2.65
N LEU A 126 7.13 -11.30 -2.66
CA LEU A 126 8.42 -10.63 -2.89
C LEU A 126 9.08 -10.16 -1.60
N ASP A 127 8.27 -9.63 -0.67
CA ASP A 127 8.69 -9.09 0.62
C ASP A 127 7.63 -9.41 1.69
N PRO A 128 7.71 -10.62 2.32
CA PRO A 128 6.74 -11.03 3.33
C PRO A 128 6.79 -10.15 4.59
N ASP A 129 7.95 -9.58 4.91
CA ASP A 129 8.12 -8.71 6.08
C ASP A 129 7.38 -7.38 5.89
N LEU A 130 7.43 -6.80 4.69
CA LEU A 130 6.63 -5.62 4.36
C LEU A 130 5.13 -5.94 4.41
N ALA A 131 4.72 -7.06 3.82
CA ALA A 131 3.32 -7.48 3.79
C ALA A 131 2.75 -7.76 5.20
N ALA A 132 3.58 -8.18 6.15
CA ALA A 132 3.19 -8.33 7.55
C ALA A 132 2.86 -6.97 8.21
N VAL A 133 3.55 -5.90 7.80
CA VAL A 133 3.36 -4.52 8.32
C VAL A 133 2.24 -3.76 7.62
N MET A 134 1.89 -4.16 6.39
CA MET A 134 0.74 -3.64 5.62
C MET A 134 -0.60 -4.00 6.28
N GLN A 135 -0.95 -3.25 7.32
CA GLN A 135 -2.14 -3.44 8.15
C GLN A 135 -2.94 -2.13 8.22
N PRO A 136 -4.26 -2.20 8.49
CA PRO A 136 -5.05 -1.00 8.73
C PRO A 136 -4.50 -0.21 9.93
N ARG A 137 -4.62 1.12 9.86
CA ARG A 137 -4.13 2.03 10.91
C ARG A 137 -4.69 1.69 12.29
N CYS A 138 -5.93 1.23 12.36
CA CYS A 138 -6.56 0.91 13.63
C CYS A 138 -5.78 -0.14 14.42
N ILE A 139 -5.19 -1.14 13.77
CA ILE A 139 -4.37 -2.18 14.43
C ILE A 139 -3.09 -1.58 15.03
N TRP A 140 -2.46 -0.65 14.32
CA TRP A 140 -1.25 0.02 14.77
C TRP A 140 -1.48 0.97 15.95
N GLU A 141 -2.64 1.63 15.98
CA GLU A 141 -2.88 2.74 16.92
C GLU A 141 -3.78 2.41 18.10
N GLY A 142 -4.38 1.22 18.17
CA GLY A 142 -5.35 0.93 19.24
C GLY A 142 -6.79 1.36 18.94
N ARG A 143 -7.00 2.20 17.91
CA ARG A 143 -8.29 2.87 17.67
C ARG A 143 -8.50 3.26 16.22
N CYS A 144 -9.75 3.38 15.79
CA CYS A 144 -10.08 3.87 14.46
C CYS A 144 -10.07 5.41 14.42
N ARG A 145 -9.31 6.02 13.50
CA ARG A 145 -9.29 7.48 13.30
C ARG A 145 -10.34 8.02 12.31
N GLN A 146 -11.23 7.17 11.82
CA GLN A 146 -12.31 7.65 10.96
C GLN A 146 -13.44 8.24 11.81
N VAL A 147 -14.17 9.21 11.25
CA VAL A 147 -15.30 9.89 11.90
C VAL A 147 -16.29 8.88 12.48
N LYS A 148 -16.56 7.81 11.74
CA LYS A 148 -17.27 6.63 12.25
C LYS A 148 -16.27 5.49 12.42
N SER A 149 -16.17 4.96 13.63
CA SER A 149 -15.30 3.81 13.90
C SER A 149 -15.65 2.64 12.99
N CYS A 150 -14.65 1.91 12.50
CA CYS A 150 -14.87 0.63 11.82
C CYS A 150 -15.40 -0.45 12.76
N GLY A 151 -15.34 -0.23 14.08
CA GLY A 151 -15.76 -1.21 15.08
C GLY A 151 -14.78 -2.36 15.27
N PHE A 152 -13.59 -2.34 14.65
CA PHE A 152 -12.63 -3.44 14.71
C PHE A 152 -11.26 -3.00 15.25
N TYR A 153 -10.80 -3.68 16.31
CA TYR A 153 -9.42 -3.69 16.77
C TYR A 153 -9.01 -5.10 17.18
N GLN A 154 -7.98 -5.67 16.53
CA GLN A 154 -7.44 -7.01 16.86
C GLN A 154 -8.49 -8.15 16.94
N GLY A 155 -9.52 -8.15 16.08
CA GLY A 155 -10.59 -9.15 16.14
C GLY A 155 -11.58 -8.95 17.31
N GLN A 156 -11.39 -7.91 18.12
CA GLN A 156 -12.35 -7.45 19.12
C GLN A 156 -13.16 -6.27 18.58
N LYS A 157 -14.43 -6.24 18.96
CA LYS A 157 -15.32 -5.12 18.70
C LYS A 157 -14.82 -3.94 19.53
N LEU A 158 -14.37 -2.86 18.88
CA LEU A 158 -14.12 -1.62 19.60
C LEU A 158 -15.46 -1.20 20.23
N ALA A 159 -15.50 -1.00 21.55
CA ALA A 159 -16.62 -0.31 22.18
C ALA A 159 -16.74 1.01 21.42
N GLY A 160 -17.91 1.25 20.81
CA GLY A 160 -18.11 2.43 20.00
C GLY A 160 -17.90 3.65 20.88
N ASP A 161 -16.99 4.53 20.48
CA ASP A 161 -17.01 5.89 20.97
C ASP A 161 -18.36 6.48 20.53
N VAL A 162 -19.25 6.68 21.50
CA VAL A 162 -20.52 7.40 21.37
C VAL A 162 -20.24 8.84 20.97
#